data_AF-A0A9P1BGC1-F1
#
_entry.id   AF-A0A9P1BGC1-F1
#
_cell.length_a   1.000
_cell.length_b   1.000
_cell.length_c   1.000
_cell.angle_alpha   90.00
_cell.angle_beta   90.00
_cell.angle_gamma   90.00
#
_symmetry.space_group_name_H-M   'P 1'
#
loop_
_entity.id
_entity.type
_entity.pdbx_description
1 polymer ?
#
loop_
_entity_poly.entity_id
_entity_poly.type
_entity_poly.pdbx_seq_one_letter_code
_entity_poly.pdbx_strand_id
1 'polypeptide(L)'
;MMNSWGSGFSTDQVFLVIFFRSTLDDSKLIIDDSTASRYFGVTLMIFLGFGYLRAFLKAYGLGAIGFTMLIASLGMQWSMILESLARKAELKVDSSALLHADLGVAAVLVSFGAVIGRISPTQIVMLVLLELPVYTINKVFLIHQFDTSKHVRDGGSTIVVHVFGAYFGLAAATVLGPAVKVGHLLVDWYDVPVDVAWKTDYVGPMSWCLALAWHISKATPFFFLGEL
;
A
#
# COMPACT_ATOMS: atom_id res chain seq x y z
N MET A 1 20.46 -18.10 -32.84
CA MET A 1 19.29 -18.23 -31.94
C MET A 1 19.40 -17.19 -30.82
N MET A 2 19.38 -15.89 -31.14
CA MET A 2 19.59 -14.80 -30.18
C MET A 2 18.89 -13.53 -30.69
N ASN A 3 17.56 -13.51 -30.68
CA ASN A 3 16.78 -12.34 -31.07
C ASN A 3 15.27 -12.55 -30.90
N SER A 4 14.77 -12.40 -29.67
CA SER A 4 13.47 -11.77 -29.38
C SER A 4 13.27 -11.58 -27.88
N TRP A 5 14.04 -10.68 -27.26
CA TRP A 5 13.61 -10.07 -26.01
C TRP A 5 13.03 -8.71 -26.38
N GLY A 6 11.69 -8.69 -26.49
CA GLY A 6 10.93 -7.46 -26.65
C GLY A 6 11.20 -6.52 -25.48
N SER A 7 11.28 -5.24 -25.79
CA SER A 7 11.58 -4.10 -24.93
C SER A 7 10.48 -3.81 -23.90
N GLY A 8 10.19 -4.76 -23.02
CA GLY A 8 9.30 -4.58 -21.87
C GLY A 8 10.11 -4.45 -20.59
N PHE A 9 10.65 -3.26 -20.30
CA PHE A 9 11.16 -2.96 -18.96
C PHE A 9 9.95 -2.81 -18.03
N SER A 10 9.45 -3.94 -17.52
CA SER A 10 8.36 -3.95 -16.55
C SER A 10 8.90 -3.48 -15.20
N THR A 11 8.11 -2.70 -14.44
CA THR A 11 8.55 -2.06 -13.18
C THR A 11 9.07 -3.08 -12.17
N ASP A 12 8.53 -4.29 -12.16
CA ASP A 12 9.02 -5.44 -11.38
C ASP A 12 10.47 -5.79 -11.66
N GLN A 13 10.97 -5.63 -12.89
CA GLN A 13 12.37 -5.92 -13.22
C GLN A 13 13.32 -4.89 -12.61
N VAL A 14 12.91 -3.62 -12.51
CA VAL A 14 13.71 -2.57 -11.86
C VAL A 14 13.79 -2.81 -10.36
N PHE A 15 12.67 -3.14 -9.72
CA PHE A 15 12.64 -3.45 -8.29
C PHE A 15 13.41 -4.72 -7.98
N LEU A 16 13.27 -5.77 -8.79
CA LEU A 16 14.05 -7.00 -8.65
C LEU A 16 15.54 -6.74 -8.79
N VAL A 17 15.99 -5.92 -9.74
CA VAL A 17 17.42 -5.62 -9.92
C VAL A 17 17.99 -4.81 -8.75
N ILE A 18 17.27 -3.82 -8.24
CA ILE A 18 17.70 -3.04 -7.05
C ILE A 18 17.74 -3.94 -5.81
N PHE A 19 16.69 -4.74 -5.61
CA PHE A 19 16.59 -5.66 -4.48
C PHE A 19 17.68 -6.73 -4.54
N PHE A 20 17.81 -7.47 -5.65
CA PHE A 20 18.84 -8.50 -5.80
C PHE A 20 20.25 -7.95 -5.65
N ARG A 21 20.54 -6.76 -6.17
CA ARG A 21 21.86 -6.16 -6.02
C ARG A 21 22.18 -5.79 -4.57
N SER A 22 21.18 -5.32 -3.82
CA SER A 22 21.34 -5.00 -2.40
C SER A 22 21.45 -6.25 -1.52
N THR A 23 20.70 -7.32 -1.84
CA THR A 23 20.70 -8.56 -1.05
C THR A 23 21.97 -9.40 -1.26
N LEU A 24 22.67 -9.24 -2.38
CA LEU A 24 23.89 -10.00 -2.68
C LEU A 24 25.13 -9.54 -1.89
N ASP A 25 25.15 -8.29 -1.40
CA ASP A 25 26.29 -7.77 -0.61
C ASP A 25 26.23 -8.22 0.88
N ASP A 26 25.04 -8.48 1.42
CA ASP A 26 24.83 -8.85 2.83
C ASP A 26 24.59 -10.37 3.01
N SER A 27 25.66 -11.18 2.93
CA SER A 27 25.62 -12.63 3.19
C SER A 27 25.42 -13.01 4.68
N LYS A 28 24.85 -12.14 5.51
CA LYS A 28 24.48 -12.43 6.90
C LYS A 28 23.06 -11.92 7.19
N LEU A 29 22.07 -12.76 6.87
CA LEU A 29 20.70 -12.61 7.38
C LEU A 29 20.73 -12.78 8.90
N ILE A 30 20.86 -11.69 9.64
CA ILE A 30 20.77 -11.70 11.11
C ILE A 30 19.29 -11.81 11.46
N ILE A 31 18.82 -13.04 11.68
CA ILE A 31 17.47 -13.32 12.16
C ILE A 31 17.48 -13.13 13.68
N ASP A 32 16.89 -12.04 14.16
CA ASP A 32 16.42 -11.97 15.54
C ASP A 32 15.12 -12.77 15.65
N ASP A 33 15.13 -13.88 16.40
CA ASP A 33 14.01 -14.83 16.50
C ASP A 33 12.70 -14.16 16.95
N SER A 34 12.81 -13.19 17.86
CA SER A 34 11.65 -12.47 18.40
C SER A 34 10.99 -11.59 17.34
N THR A 35 11.80 -10.84 16.59
CA THR A 35 11.33 -9.97 15.50
C THR A 35 10.85 -10.77 14.30
N ALA A 36 11.50 -11.91 14.00
CA ALA A 36 11.07 -12.81 12.96
C ALA A 36 9.69 -13.41 13.23
N SER A 37 9.43 -13.84 14.48
CA SER A 37 8.09 -14.33 14.87
C SER A 37 7.01 -13.26 14.68
N ARG A 38 7.30 -12.01 15.06
CA ARG A 38 6.38 -10.87 14.86
C ARG A 38 6.15 -10.59 13.38
N TYR A 39 7.21 -10.59 12.58
CA TYR A 39 7.13 -10.47 11.12
C TYR A 39 6.18 -11.53 10.54
N PHE A 40 6.44 -12.82 10.81
CA PHE A 40 5.57 -13.89 10.33
C PHE A 40 4.12 -13.73 10.77
N GLY A 41 3.87 -13.29 12.00
CA GLY A 41 2.52 -13.00 12.49
C GLY A 41 1.82 -11.90 11.68
N VAL A 42 2.52 -10.81 11.37
CA VAL A 42 1.98 -9.70 10.57
C VAL A 42 1.80 -10.11 9.10
N THR A 43 2.76 -10.84 8.53
CA THR A 43 2.66 -11.38 7.18
C THR A 43 1.45 -12.31 7.02
N LEU A 44 1.19 -13.18 8.01
CA LEU A 44 -0.01 -14.01 8.05
C LEU A 44 -1.30 -13.17 8.16
N MET A 45 -1.29 -12.11 8.95
CA MET A 45 -2.42 -11.17 9.01
C MET A 45 -2.64 -10.47 7.66
N ILE A 46 -1.59 -10.15 6.91
CA ILE A 46 -1.69 -9.56 5.57
C ILE A 46 -2.35 -10.53 4.59
N PHE A 47 -1.77 -11.72 4.44
CA PHE A 47 -2.24 -12.67 3.41
C PHE A 47 -3.53 -13.38 3.82
N LEU A 48 -3.57 -13.95 5.03
CA LEU A 48 -4.75 -14.69 5.49
C LEU A 48 -5.80 -13.75 6.09
N GLY A 49 -5.39 -12.79 6.92
CA GLY A 49 -6.30 -11.84 7.55
C GLY A 49 -6.97 -10.92 6.53
N PHE A 50 -6.25 -9.95 5.96
CA PHE A 50 -6.83 -9.01 4.98
C PHE A 50 -7.30 -9.70 3.69
N GLY A 51 -6.58 -10.72 3.22
CA GLY A 51 -6.94 -11.46 2.02
C GLY A 51 -8.28 -12.18 2.13
N TYR A 52 -8.51 -12.97 3.18
CA TYR A 52 -9.78 -13.69 3.35
C TYR A 52 -10.88 -12.81 3.97
N LEU A 53 -10.54 -11.80 4.77
CA LEU A 53 -11.53 -10.83 5.26
C LEU A 53 -12.27 -10.13 4.11
N ARG A 54 -11.67 -10.04 2.92
CA ARG A 54 -12.29 -9.43 1.73
C ARG A 54 -12.92 -10.45 0.80
N ALA A 55 -12.81 -11.74 1.12
CA ALA A 55 -13.33 -12.83 0.31
C ALA A 55 -14.85 -13.04 0.46
N PHE A 56 -15.52 -12.38 1.42
CA PHE A 56 -16.98 -12.43 1.54
C PHE A 56 -17.72 -11.69 0.40
N LEU A 57 -17.00 -10.88 -0.39
CA LEU A 57 -17.57 -10.24 -1.58
C LEU A 57 -17.83 -11.29 -2.67
N LYS A 58 -19.11 -11.64 -2.85
CA LYS A 58 -19.59 -12.78 -3.66
C LYS A 58 -19.02 -12.85 -5.08
N ALA A 59 -18.80 -11.72 -5.74
CA ALA A 59 -18.24 -11.65 -7.10
C ALA A 59 -16.77 -11.17 -7.14
N TYR A 60 -16.15 -10.96 -5.98
CA TYR A 60 -14.84 -10.32 -5.87
C TYR A 60 -13.83 -11.12 -5.04
N GLY A 61 -14.18 -12.31 -4.53
CA GLY A 61 -13.34 -13.05 -3.60
C GLY A 61 -11.96 -13.44 -4.14
N LEU A 62 -11.89 -14.04 -5.34
CA LEU A 62 -10.61 -14.38 -5.99
C LEU A 62 -9.80 -13.13 -6.36
N GLY A 63 -10.47 -12.07 -6.83
CA GLY A 63 -9.84 -10.80 -7.12
C GLY A 63 -9.26 -10.14 -5.88
N ALA A 64 -9.98 -10.14 -4.75
CA ALA A 64 -9.56 -9.56 -3.49
C ALA A 64 -8.27 -10.20 -2.96
N ILE A 65 -8.16 -11.53 -3.04
CA ILE A 65 -6.94 -12.26 -2.65
C ILE A 65 -5.79 -11.92 -3.61
N GLY A 66 -6.04 -11.94 -4.93
CA GLY A 66 -5.03 -11.58 -5.93
C GLY A 66 -4.51 -10.15 -5.80
N PHE A 67 -5.39 -9.18 -5.53
CA PHE A 67 -5.01 -7.79 -5.29
C PHE A 67 -4.29 -7.59 -3.97
N THR A 68 -4.64 -8.37 -2.93
CA THR A 68 -3.89 -8.38 -1.67
C THR A 68 -2.46 -8.88 -1.90
N MET A 69 -2.28 -9.93 -2.71
CA MET A 69 -0.95 -10.44 -3.11
C MET A 69 -0.16 -9.41 -3.93
N LEU A 70 -0.82 -8.70 -4.85
CA LEU A 70 -0.20 -7.61 -5.62
C LEU A 70 0.26 -6.47 -4.71
N ILE A 71 -0.59 -6.01 -3.80
CA ILE A 71 -0.25 -4.93 -2.84
C ILE A 71 0.88 -5.37 -1.92
N ALA A 72 0.83 -6.60 -1.40
CA ALA A 72 1.83 -7.10 -0.48
C ALA A 72 3.21 -7.23 -1.14
N SER A 73 3.27 -7.86 -2.32
CA SER A 73 4.54 -8.05 -3.03
C SER A 73 5.19 -6.74 -3.49
N LEU A 74 4.41 -5.85 -4.13
CA LEU A 74 4.90 -4.55 -4.59
C LEU A 74 5.21 -3.62 -3.41
N GLY A 75 4.28 -3.56 -2.45
CA GLY A 75 4.36 -2.67 -1.31
C GLY A 75 5.51 -3.00 -0.37
N MET A 76 5.82 -4.29 -0.15
CA MET A 76 6.97 -4.69 0.66
C MET A 76 8.27 -4.16 0.07
N GLN A 77 8.50 -4.37 -1.23
CA GLN A 77 9.70 -3.90 -1.93
C GLN A 77 9.80 -2.38 -1.90
N TRP A 78 8.69 -1.69 -2.18
CA TRP A 78 8.67 -0.23 -2.18
C TRP A 78 8.88 0.37 -0.79
N SER A 79 8.23 -0.19 0.21
CA SER A 79 8.33 0.23 1.61
C SER A 79 9.76 0.06 2.13
N MET A 80 10.43 -1.06 1.86
CA MET A 80 11.83 -1.26 2.28
C MET A 80 12.77 -0.19 1.73
N ILE A 81 12.61 0.19 0.45
CA ILE A 81 13.41 1.26 -0.16
C ILE A 81 13.14 2.59 0.54
N LEU A 82 11.86 2.96 0.73
CA LEU A 82 11.47 4.21 1.40
C LEU A 82 11.97 4.28 2.84
N GLU A 83 11.88 3.18 3.58
CA GLU A 83 12.37 3.04 4.94
C GLU A 83 13.89 3.20 5.02
N SER A 84 14.63 2.63 4.06
CA SER A 84 16.08 2.80 3.95
C SER A 84 16.45 4.26 3.68
N LEU A 85 15.75 4.89 2.74
CA LEU A 85 15.93 6.30 2.38
C LEU A 85 15.63 7.23 3.56
N ALA A 86 14.52 6.98 4.28
CA ALA A 86 14.12 7.75 5.45
C ALA A 86 15.17 7.70 6.58
N ARG A 87 15.80 6.54 6.79
CA ARG A 87 16.89 6.36 7.76
C ARG A 87 18.25 6.85 7.28
N LYS A 88 18.37 7.25 6.00
CA LYS A 88 19.66 7.52 5.34
C LYS A 88 20.66 6.37 5.54
N ALA A 89 20.16 5.14 5.52
CA ALA A 89 20.91 3.92 5.75
C ALA A 89 20.95 3.06 4.49
N GLU A 90 21.90 2.13 4.44
CA GLU A 90 21.96 1.11 3.40
C GLU A 90 20.75 0.17 3.47
N LEU A 91 20.33 -0.33 2.30
CA LEU A 91 19.18 -1.21 2.17
C LEU A 91 19.57 -2.61 2.67
N LYS A 92 19.38 -2.81 3.96
CA LYS A 92 19.58 -4.10 4.62
C LYS A 92 18.28 -4.89 4.68
N VAL A 93 18.35 -6.16 4.30
CA VAL A 93 17.23 -7.10 4.42
C VAL A 93 17.39 -7.89 5.73
N ASP A 94 16.73 -7.43 6.79
CA ASP A 94 16.63 -8.14 8.06
C ASP A 94 15.16 -8.27 8.52
N SER A 95 14.91 -9.07 9.57
CA SER A 95 13.55 -9.31 10.07
C SER A 95 12.88 -8.02 10.56
N SER A 96 13.66 -7.04 11.02
CA SER A 96 13.14 -5.72 11.43
C SER A 96 12.69 -4.89 10.23
N ALA A 97 13.50 -4.81 9.17
CA ALA A 97 13.16 -4.14 7.93
C ALA A 97 11.91 -4.74 7.29
N LEU A 98 11.81 -6.07 7.28
CA LEU A 98 10.62 -6.78 6.78
C LEU A 98 9.37 -6.48 7.62
N LEU A 99 9.49 -6.49 8.96
CA LEU A 99 8.38 -6.13 9.85
C LEU A 99 7.92 -4.69 9.62
N HIS A 100 8.85 -3.73 9.52
CA HIS A 100 8.50 -2.33 9.25
C HIS A 100 7.89 -2.14 7.86
N ALA A 101 8.36 -2.88 6.86
CA ALA A 101 7.78 -2.86 5.53
C ALA A 101 6.34 -3.36 5.54
N ASP A 102 6.07 -4.48 6.22
CA ASP A 102 4.73 -5.07 6.37
C ASP A 102 3.75 -4.15 7.11
N LEU A 103 4.21 -3.36 8.08
CA LEU A 103 3.35 -2.34 8.72
C LEU A 103 2.89 -1.26 7.72
N GLY A 104 3.79 -0.83 6.81
CA GLY A 104 3.42 0.07 5.72
C GLY A 104 2.45 -0.57 4.74
N VAL A 105 2.69 -1.83 4.35
CA VAL A 105 1.77 -2.61 3.51
C VAL A 105 0.40 -2.75 4.16
N ALA A 106 0.35 -2.99 5.47
CA ALA A 106 -0.90 -3.08 6.21
C ALA A 106 -1.71 -1.77 6.13
N ALA A 107 -1.05 -0.61 6.16
CA ALA A 107 -1.72 0.69 5.99
C ALA A 107 -2.37 0.80 4.61
N VAL A 108 -1.64 0.45 3.55
CA VAL A 108 -2.16 0.42 2.17
C VAL A 108 -3.31 -0.58 2.03
N LEU A 109 -3.23 -1.72 2.70
CA LEU A 109 -4.33 -2.67 2.70
C LEU A 109 -5.55 -2.07 3.38
N VAL A 110 -5.44 -1.40 4.53
CA VAL A 110 -6.56 -0.69 5.16
C VAL A 110 -7.17 0.32 4.17
N SER A 111 -6.35 1.13 3.50
CA SER A 111 -6.81 2.08 2.47
C SER A 111 -7.52 1.40 1.31
N PHE A 112 -6.96 0.29 0.80
CA PHE A 112 -7.55 -0.52 -0.26
C PHE A 112 -8.95 -1.03 0.12
N GLY A 113 -9.22 -1.25 1.41
CA GLY A 113 -10.55 -1.63 1.90
C GLY A 113 -11.63 -0.58 1.64
N ALA A 114 -11.27 0.71 1.61
CA ALA A 114 -12.21 1.80 1.32
C ALA A 114 -12.55 1.94 -0.18
N VAL A 115 -11.69 1.39 -1.05
CA VAL A 115 -11.77 1.54 -2.52
C VAL A 115 -11.93 0.21 -3.27
N ILE A 116 -12.05 -0.91 -2.54
CA ILE A 116 -12.22 -2.24 -3.11
C ILE A 116 -13.48 -2.32 -3.99
N GLY A 117 -13.37 -3.03 -5.12
CA GLY A 117 -14.45 -3.16 -6.09
C GLY A 117 -14.67 -1.92 -6.97
N ARG A 118 -13.86 -0.86 -6.78
CA ARG A 118 -14.01 0.41 -7.49
C ARG A 118 -12.75 0.88 -8.20
N ILE A 119 -11.61 0.23 -7.97
CA ILE A 119 -10.32 0.59 -8.57
C ILE A 119 -9.72 -0.53 -9.42
N SER A 120 -9.15 -0.16 -10.56
CA SER A 120 -8.47 -1.08 -11.48
C SER A 120 -7.12 -1.55 -10.91
N PRO A 121 -6.54 -2.66 -11.42
CA PRO A 121 -5.21 -3.12 -10.99
C PRO A 121 -4.12 -2.05 -11.13
N THR A 122 -4.19 -1.23 -12.18
CA THR A 122 -3.26 -0.10 -12.37
C THR A 122 -3.46 0.98 -11.31
N GLN A 123 -4.70 1.29 -10.94
CA GLN A 123 -4.99 2.23 -9.85
C GLN A 123 -4.53 1.69 -8.49
N ILE A 124 -4.55 0.38 -8.27
CA ILE A 124 -3.96 -0.27 -7.08
C ILE A 124 -2.45 -0.02 -7.03
N VAL A 125 -1.74 -0.19 -8.16
CA VAL A 125 -0.30 0.12 -8.24
C VAL A 125 -0.04 1.59 -7.89
N MET A 126 -0.85 2.52 -8.42
CA MET A 126 -0.72 3.95 -8.09
C MET A 126 -1.01 4.22 -6.61
N LEU A 127 -2.01 3.56 -6.03
CA LEU A 127 -2.31 3.65 -4.60
C LEU A 127 -1.09 3.27 -3.76
N VAL A 128 -0.47 2.11 -4.03
CA VAL A 128 0.75 1.64 -3.34
C VAL A 128 1.90 2.63 -3.49
N LEU A 129 2.16 3.10 -4.71
CA LEU A 129 3.29 3.99 -5.01
C LEU A 129 3.15 5.37 -4.35
N LEU A 130 1.94 5.88 -4.20
CA LEU A 130 1.67 7.19 -3.60
C LEU A 130 1.49 7.14 -2.08
N GLU A 131 0.83 6.11 -1.58
CA GLU A 131 0.50 6.01 -0.16
C GLU A 131 1.73 5.70 0.70
N LEU A 132 2.60 4.78 0.26
CA LEU A 132 3.78 4.38 1.04
C LEU A 132 4.76 5.54 1.31
N PRO A 133 5.10 6.43 0.37
CA PRO A 133 5.93 7.60 0.66
C PRO A 133 5.29 8.51 1.72
N VAL A 134 3.97 8.76 1.60
CA VAL A 134 3.24 9.60 2.56
C VAL A 134 3.20 8.93 3.94
N TYR A 135 2.97 7.62 3.99
CA TYR A 135 3.05 6.81 5.19
C TYR A 135 4.44 6.93 5.86
N THR A 136 5.52 6.73 5.10
CA THR A 136 6.88 6.78 5.63
C THR A 136 7.21 8.17 6.17
N ILE A 137 6.84 9.24 5.45
CA ILE A 137 7.03 10.63 5.92
C ILE A 137 6.23 10.87 7.21
N ASN A 138 4.95 10.46 7.25
CA ASN A 138 4.10 10.58 8.43
C ASN A 138 4.69 9.83 9.63
N LYS A 139 5.18 8.61 9.42
CA LYS A 139 5.82 7.79 10.46
C LYS A 139 7.08 8.45 11.00
N VAL A 140 7.96 8.93 10.13
CA VAL A 140 9.19 9.64 10.51
C VAL A 140 8.87 10.91 11.29
N PHE A 141 7.90 11.71 10.83
CA PHE A 141 7.47 12.91 11.54
C PHE A 141 6.92 12.59 12.93
N LEU A 142 6.05 11.58 13.05
CA LEU A 142 5.49 11.16 14.33
C LEU A 142 6.55 10.64 15.31
N ILE A 143 7.59 9.97 14.82
CA ILE A 143 8.67 9.44 15.67
C ILE A 143 9.69 10.53 16.06
N HIS A 144 10.05 11.43 15.15
CA HIS A 144 11.12 12.42 15.38
C HIS A 144 10.62 13.75 15.98
N GLN A 145 9.44 14.22 15.60
CA GLN A 145 8.91 15.52 16.05
C GLN A 145 8.22 15.40 17.42
N PHE A 146 7.50 14.30 17.63
CA PHE A 146 6.88 13.96 18.91
C PHE A 146 7.73 12.86 19.52
N ASP A 147 8.79 13.24 20.22
CA ASP A 147 9.62 12.32 21.01
C ASP A 147 8.70 11.34 21.76
N THR A 148 8.54 10.15 21.19
CA THR A 148 7.49 9.16 21.52
C THR A 148 7.74 8.57 22.91
N SER A 149 8.82 9.02 23.56
CA SER A 149 9.13 8.80 24.97
C SER A 149 8.32 9.67 25.94
N LYS A 150 7.68 10.78 25.52
CA LYS A 150 6.97 11.68 26.45
C LYS A 150 5.46 11.85 26.26
N HIS A 151 4.87 11.74 25.06
CA HIS A 151 3.43 12.06 24.89
C HIS A 151 2.61 11.20 23.91
N VAL A 152 3.21 10.48 22.96
CA VAL A 152 2.47 9.63 22.00
C VAL A 152 2.96 8.20 22.16
N ARG A 153 2.06 7.25 22.42
CA ARG A 153 2.41 5.84 22.63
C ARG A 153 1.63 4.96 21.67
N ASP A 154 2.19 4.77 20.47
CA ASP A 154 1.56 3.96 19.40
C ASP A 154 2.21 2.57 19.25
N GLY A 155 2.35 1.85 20.36
CA GLY A 155 3.02 0.54 20.37
C GLY A 155 2.31 -0.53 19.52
N GLY A 156 1.00 -0.35 19.28
CA GLY A 156 0.18 -1.23 18.44
C GLY A 156 0.00 -0.75 17.00
N SER A 157 0.65 0.35 16.61
CA SER A 157 0.47 0.97 15.29
C SER A 157 -0.97 1.37 14.95
N THR A 158 -1.81 1.62 15.95
CA THR A 158 -3.20 2.05 15.78
C THR A 158 -3.27 3.38 15.03
N ILE A 159 -2.37 4.32 15.33
CA ILE A 159 -2.37 5.65 14.71
C ILE A 159 -1.65 5.60 13.36
N VAL A 160 -0.38 5.15 13.36
CA VAL A 160 0.48 5.18 12.18
C VAL A 160 -0.01 4.28 11.05
N VAL A 161 -0.71 3.18 11.35
CA VAL A 161 -1.19 2.22 10.34
C VAL A 161 -2.70 2.33 10.14
N HIS A 162 -3.49 2.06 11.19
CA HIS A 162 -4.94 1.92 11.01
C HIS A 162 -5.67 3.25 10.79
N VAL A 163 -5.41 4.24 11.63
CA VAL A 163 -6.02 5.58 11.48
C VAL A 163 -5.53 6.22 10.19
N PHE A 164 -4.21 6.21 9.95
CA PHE A 164 -3.62 6.72 8.71
C PHE A 164 -4.27 6.08 7.46
N GLY A 165 -4.28 4.75 7.37
CA GLY A 165 -4.83 4.05 6.21
C GLY A 165 -6.34 4.24 6.06
N ALA A 166 -7.10 4.32 7.16
CA ALA A 166 -8.53 4.57 7.08
C ALA A 166 -8.84 5.95 6.46
N TYR A 167 -8.14 7.00 6.89
CA TYR A 167 -8.33 8.34 6.35
C TYR A 167 -7.77 8.51 4.94
N PHE A 168 -6.62 7.90 4.64
CA PHE A 168 -6.05 7.91 3.30
C PHE A 168 -6.98 7.20 2.31
N GLY A 169 -7.45 6.01 2.66
CA GLY A 169 -8.43 5.27 1.86
C GLY A 169 -9.74 6.02 1.67
N LEU A 170 -10.25 6.70 2.71
CA LEU A 170 -11.44 7.54 2.57
C LEU A 170 -11.20 8.71 1.63
N ALA A 171 -10.06 9.39 1.73
CA ALA A 171 -9.68 10.47 0.81
C ALA A 171 -9.54 9.95 -0.63
N ALA A 172 -8.97 8.77 -0.84
CA ALA A 172 -8.94 8.14 -2.15
C ALA A 172 -10.36 7.82 -2.66
N ALA A 173 -11.24 7.31 -1.79
CA ALA A 173 -12.62 7.02 -2.13
C ALA A 173 -13.44 8.27 -2.48
N THR A 174 -13.17 9.42 -1.85
CA THR A 174 -13.81 10.69 -2.21
C THR A 174 -13.32 11.21 -3.56
N VAL A 175 -12.02 11.09 -3.86
CA VAL A 175 -11.44 11.42 -5.17
C VAL A 175 -12.00 10.54 -6.28
N LEU A 176 -12.30 9.26 -6.01
CA LEU A 176 -12.97 8.36 -6.98
C LEU A 176 -14.37 8.85 -7.37
N GLY A 177 -14.98 9.71 -6.56
CA GLY A 177 -16.37 10.11 -6.70
C GLY A 177 -17.33 8.99 -6.30
N PRO A 178 -18.62 9.05 -6.68
CA PRO A 178 -19.58 7.98 -6.44
C PRO A 178 -19.37 6.78 -7.37
N ALA A 179 -19.79 5.59 -6.94
CA ALA A 179 -19.82 4.42 -7.82
C ALA A 179 -20.79 4.66 -8.98
N VAL A 180 -20.39 4.24 -10.18
CA VAL A 180 -21.18 4.44 -11.40
C VAL A 180 -22.37 3.51 -11.37
N LYS A 181 -23.58 4.08 -11.42
CA LYS A 181 -24.80 3.30 -11.60
C LYS A 181 -24.92 2.93 -13.08
N VAL A 182 -24.74 1.65 -13.41
CA VAL A 182 -25.01 1.15 -14.75
C VAL A 182 -26.53 0.93 -14.89
N GLY A 183 -27.26 1.97 -15.31
CA GLY A 183 -28.67 1.90 -15.75
C GLY A 183 -29.76 1.68 -14.67
N HIS A 184 -31.02 1.68 -15.14
CA HIS A 184 -32.27 1.40 -14.38
C HIS A 184 -32.64 -0.09 -14.34
N LEU A 185 -31.80 -0.96 -14.91
CA LEU A 185 -32.05 -2.39 -14.91
C LEU A 185 -31.37 -3.00 -13.69
N LEU A 186 -32.12 -3.82 -12.97
CA LEU A 186 -31.62 -4.81 -12.02
C LEU A 186 -30.79 -5.88 -12.78
N VAL A 187 -29.80 -5.47 -13.57
CA VAL A 187 -28.67 -6.33 -13.85
C VAL A 187 -27.84 -6.18 -12.60
N ASP A 188 -28.01 -7.14 -11.69
CA ASP A 188 -27.20 -7.23 -10.49
C ASP A 188 -25.74 -7.00 -10.89
N TRP A 189 -24.99 -6.25 -10.07
CA TRP A 189 -23.53 -6.15 -10.18
C TRP A 189 -22.81 -7.51 -10.35
N TYR A 190 -23.54 -8.60 -10.10
CA TYR A 190 -23.25 -9.99 -10.36
C TYR A 190 -22.89 -10.34 -11.82
N ASP A 191 -23.53 -9.72 -12.81
CA ASP A 191 -23.36 -10.12 -14.22
C ASP A 191 -22.44 -9.18 -15.01
N VAL A 192 -21.82 -8.18 -14.35
CA VAL A 192 -20.83 -7.32 -15.01
C VAL A 192 -19.51 -8.08 -15.04
N PRO A 193 -19.05 -8.54 -16.22
CA PRO A 193 -17.80 -9.27 -16.28
C PRO A 193 -16.66 -8.34 -15.86
N VAL A 194 -15.64 -8.92 -15.22
CA VAL A 194 -14.59 -8.18 -14.50
C VAL A 194 -13.92 -7.14 -15.41
N ASP A 195 -13.81 -7.41 -16.70
CA ASP A 195 -13.30 -6.52 -17.74
C ASP A 195 -14.16 -5.27 -18.01
N VAL A 196 -15.44 -5.30 -17.66
CA VAL A 196 -16.40 -4.18 -17.82
C VAL A 196 -16.49 -3.34 -16.54
N ALA A 197 -16.32 -3.96 -15.36
CA ALA A 197 -16.26 -3.22 -14.09
C ALA A 197 -15.11 -2.19 -14.05
N TRP A 198 -13.99 -2.50 -14.71
CA TRP A 198 -12.81 -1.63 -14.77
C TRP A 198 -12.78 -0.66 -15.96
N LYS A 199 -13.73 -0.77 -16.89
CA LYS A 199 -13.71 0.01 -18.14
C LYS A 199 -14.02 1.50 -17.97
N THR A 200 -14.13 1.96 -16.73
CA THR A 200 -14.37 3.35 -16.44
C THR A 200 -13.17 4.00 -15.77
N ASP A 201 -12.13 4.19 -16.57
CA ASP A 201 -11.09 5.19 -16.33
C ASP A 201 -11.73 6.60 -16.42
N TYR A 202 -12.61 6.97 -15.48
CA TYR A 202 -13.27 8.29 -15.48
C TYR A 202 -12.28 9.45 -15.34
N VAL A 203 -11.07 9.16 -14.87
CA VAL A 203 -9.94 10.07 -14.77
C VAL A 203 -8.70 9.22 -14.91
N GLY A 204 -7.90 9.45 -15.94
CA GLY A 204 -6.67 8.68 -16.18
C GLY A 204 -5.77 8.64 -14.94
N PRO A 205 -4.87 7.65 -14.81
CA PRO A 205 -4.06 7.42 -13.60
C PRO A 205 -3.31 8.68 -13.11
N MET A 206 -2.98 9.61 -14.01
CA MET A 206 -2.27 10.85 -13.68
C MET A 206 -3.17 11.96 -13.11
N SER A 207 -4.42 12.12 -13.59
CA SER A 207 -5.36 13.12 -13.02
C SER A 207 -5.83 12.69 -11.63
N TRP A 208 -5.85 11.37 -11.41
CA TRP A 208 -6.00 10.73 -10.11
C TRP A 208 -4.94 11.18 -9.10
N CYS A 209 -3.67 11.18 -9.51
CA CYS A 209 -2.55 11.59 -8.65
C CYS A 209 -2.66 13.06 -8.23
N LEU A 210 -3.03 13.94 -9.16
CA LEU A 210 -3.14 15.38 -8.88
C LEU A 210 -4.35 15.69 -7.98
N ALA A 211 -5.48 15.02 -8.19
CA ALA A 211 -6.66 15.18 -7.35
C ALA A 211 -6.45 14.60 -5.94
N LEU A 212 -5.78 13.45 -5.84
CA LEU A 212 -5.40 12.85 -4.55
C LEU A 212 -4.34 13.69 -3.85
N ALA A 213 -3.29 14.16 -4.54
CA ALA A 213 -2.31 15.08 -3.96
C ALA A 213 -2.96 16.39 -3.50
N TRP A 214 -3.92 16.92 -4.26
CA TRP A 214 -4.70 18.10 -3.88
C TRP A 214 -5.57 17.86 -2.63
N HIS A 215 -6.30 16.74 -2.56
CA HIS A 215 -7.10 16.41 -1.38
C HIS A 215 -6.24 16.03 -0.17
N ILE A 216 -5.11 15.33 -0.34
CA ILE A 216 -4.12 15.10 0.71
C ILE A 216 -3.60 16.46 1.20
N SER A 217 -3.23 17.38 0.31
CA SER A 217 -2.76 18.73 0.70
C SER A 217 -3.81 19.56 1.44
N LYS A 218 -5.10 19.23 1.28
CA LYS A 218 -6.23 19.85 2.00
C LYS A 218 -6.70 19.07 3.22
N ALA A 219 -6.33 17.80 3.35
CA ALA A 219 -6.55 16.96 4.54
C ALA A 219 -5.37 17.03 5.53
N THR A 220 -4.20 17.46 5.07
CA THR A 220 -3.02 17.77 5.90
C THR A 220 -3.07 19.03 6.77
N PRO A 221 -4.04 19.98 6.72
CA PRO A 221 -4.11 21.01 7.76
C PRO A 221 -4.45 20.40 9.13
N PHE A 222 -4.83 19.12 9.21
CA PHE A 222 -4.98 18.43 10.51
C PHE A 222 -3.67 17.86 11.10
N PHE A 223 -2.56 17.85 10.36
CA PHE A 223 -1.28 17.29 10.84
C PHE A 223 -0.11 18.29 10.88
N PHE A 224 -0.19 19.44 10.19
CA PHE A 224 0.93 20.39 10.11
C PHE A 224 0.63 21.83 10.57
N LEU A 225 -0.60 22.16 10.97
CA LEU A 225 -0.94 23.47 11.55
C LEU A 225 -1.85 23.28 12.77
N GLY A 226 -1.27 22.80 13.85
CA GLY A 226 -1.70 23.25 15.17
C GLY A 226 -1.01 24.57 15.43
N GLU A 227 -1.75 25.69 15.37
CA GLU A 227 -1.35 26.89 16.09
C GLU A 227 -1.18 26.53 17.56
N LEU A 228 0.07 26.46 18.02
CA LEU A 228 0.54 26.70 19.39
C LEU A 228 2.00 27.17 19.34
#